data_AF-A0A1E3L155-F1
#
_entry.id   AF-A0A1E3L155-F1
#
_cell.length_a   1.000
_cell.length_b   1.000
_cell.length_c   1.000
_cell.angle_alpha   90.00
_cell.angle_beta   90.00
_cell.angle_gamma   90.00
#
_symmetry.space_group_name_H-M   'P 1'
#
loop_
_entity.id
_entity.type
_entity.pdbx_description
1 polymer ?
#
loop_
_entity_poly.entity_id
_entity_poly.type
_entity_poly.pdbx_seq_one_letter_code
_entity_poly.pdbx_strand_id
1 'polypeptide(L)'
;MEVVEKARLVLQKIYTISKKKEQPRLFIQNLPCESAKFKPGEQLFVHVDKGNKEITIQNKNFNHDSFMVHVSSRKNKTNGEERPLIDTAIDCYTSIIAIEDKVELRVYVYNDYSKIVVSPLNYDIRKTETVYTPRDQRFKLLSLAAGAGIGTSHFVDTGAFSSMQEIELETDSAENLKYKFPNSLVTQADIRDCNLVVKSDVALVTLPCNNHTSLGDRNQDMNTSM
;
A
#
# COMPACT_ATOMS: atom_id res chain seq x y z
N MET A 1 5.32 29.97 11.48
CA MET A 1 4.53 29.27 10.45
C MET A 1 5.20 27.94 10.21
N GLU A 2 4.64 26.86 10.75
CA GLU A 2 5.11 25.52 10.42
C GLU A 2 4.83 25.29 8.94
N VAL A 3 5.90 25.00 8.18
CA VAL A 3 5.75 24.47 6.84
C VAL A 3 5.07 23.12 7.04
N VAL A 4 3.76 23.04 6.81
CA VAL A 4 3.08 21.75 6.71
C VAL A 4 3.70 21.05 5.51
N GLU A 5 4.68 20.20 5.75
CA GLU A 5 5.31 19.40 4.71
C GLU A 5 4.21 18.61 4.01
N LYS A 6 4.07 18.82 2.69
CA LYS A 6 3.02 18.16 1.90
C LYS A 6 3.35 16.68 1.73
N ALA A 7 2.97 15.89 2.72
CA ALA A 7 2.96 14.44 2.64
C ALA A 7 1.99 14.00 1.54
N ARG A 8 2.41 13.05 0.70
CA ARG A 8 1.56 12.44 -0.32
C ARG A 8 1.40 10.96 -0.01
N LEU A 9 0.19 10.51 0.33
CA LEU A 9 -0.11 9.09 0.40
C LEU A 9 -0.09 8.50 -1.03
N VAL A 10 0.77 7.51 -1.27
CA VAL A 10 0.99 6.94 -2.62
C VAL A 10 0.64 5.48 -2.74
N LEU A 11 0.61 4.75 -1.63
CA LEU A 11 0.24 3.35 -1.56
C LEU A 11 -0.41 3.06 -0.20
N GLN A 12 -1.48 2.29 -0.24
CA GLN A 12 -2.03 1.61 0.93
C GLN A 12 -1.97 0.11 0.68
N LYS A 13 -1.60 -0.68 1.69
CA LYS A 13 -1.65 -2.14 1.64
C LYS A 13 -2.29 -2.65 2.91
N ILE A 14 -3.21 -3.60 2.78
CA ILE A 14 -3.82 -4.28 3.92
C ILE A 14 -3.40 -5.73 3.87
N TYR A 15 -2.90 -6.24 4.99
CA TYR A 15 -2.46 -7.63 5.10
C TYR A 15 -2.54 -8.11 6.54
N THR A 16 -2.51 -9.43 6.72
CA THR A 16 -2.49 -10.07 8.03
C THR A 16 -1.07 -10.20 8.55
N ILE A 17 -0.85 -9.82 9.81
CA ILE A 17 0.47 -9.95 10.46
C ILE A 17 0.84 -11.42 10.61
N SER A 18 1.96 -11.77 9.99
CA SER A 18 2.60 -13.07 10.14
C SER A 18 3.45 -13.15 11.43
N LYS A 19 3.95 -14.33 11.76
CA LYS A 19 4.84 -14.55 12.90
C LYS A 19 6.28 -14.91 12.52
N LYS A 20 7.23 -14.56 13.38
CA LYS A 20 8.62 -15.02 13.35
C LYS A 20 9.09 -15.23 14.78
N LYS A 21 9.46 -16.47 15.14
CA LYS A 21 9.86 -16.84 16.52
C LYS A 21 8.82 -16.40 17.58
N GLU A 22 7.53 -16.62 17.30
CA GLU A 22 6.39 -16.22 18.16
C GLU A 22 6.23 -14.71 18.41
N GLN A 23 6.93 -13.87 17.65
CA GLN A 23 6.74 -12.43 17.64
C GLN A 23 6.00 -11.98 16.36
N PRO A 24 5.21 -10.89 16.41
CA PRO A 24 4.63 -10.28 15.23
C PRO A 24 5.74 -9.81 14.28
N ARG A 25 5.62 -10.19 13.00
CA ARG A 25 6.60 -9.92 11.95
C ARG A 25 6.03 -8.92 10.95
N LEU A 26 6.73 -7.79 10.79
CA LEU A 26 6.55 -6.90 9.66
C LEU A 26 7.36 -7.44 8.48
N PHE A 27 6.66 -8.01 7.51
CA PHE A 27 7.26 -8.48 6.25
C PHE A 27 6.78 -7.60 5.10
N ILE A 28 7.53 -6.53 4.85
CA ILE A 28 7.20 -5.50 3.86
C ILE A 28 8.01 -5.81 2.60
N GLN A 29 7.32 -6.34 1.59
CA GLN A 29 7.93 -6.70 0.32
C GLN A 29 8.21 -5.47 -0.56
N ASN A 30 8.60 -5.72 -1.80
CA ASN A 30 9.08 -4.73 -2.75
C ASN A 30 8.09 -3.60 -3.04
N LEU A 31 6.79 -3.85 -3.28
CA LEU A 31 5.85 -2.80 -3.70
C LEU A 31 5.78 -1.60 -2.73
N PRO A 32 5.58 -1.77 -1.41
CA PRO A 32 5.67 -0.65 -0.47
C PRO A 32 7.06 -0.01 -0.39
N CYS A 33 8.13 -0.81 -0.38
CA CYS A 33 9.50 -0.30 -0.28
C CYS A 33 9.89 0.55 -1.51
N GLU A 34 9.57 0.07 -2.72
CA GLU A 34 9.78 0.78 -3.99
C GLU A 34 8.89 2.01 -4.10
N SER A 35 7.64 1.95 -3.62
CA SER A 35 6.75 3.11 -3.53
C SER A 35 7.30 4.19 -2.58
N ALA A 36 8.01 3.77 -1.52
CA ALA A 36 8.74 4.65 -0.61
C ALA A 36 10.12 5.08 -1.15
N LYS A 37 10.55 4.55 -2.31
CA LYS A 37 11.87 4.77 -2.92
C LYS A 37 13.05 4.29 -2.07
N PHE A 38 12.81 3.34 -1.17
CA PHE A 38 13.87 2.70 -0.38
C PHE A 38 14.74 1.82 -1.27
N LYS A 39 16.05 1.79 -0.97
CA LYS A 39 17.03 1.00 -1.73
C LYS A 39 17.61 -0.14 -0.89
N PRO A 40 17.97 -1.28 -1.51
CA PRO A 40 18.76 -2.31 -0.84
C PRO A 40 19.99 -1.75 -0.11
N GLY A 41 20.20 -2.21 1.12
CA GLY A 41 21.31 -1.78 1.99
C GLY A 41 21.09 -0.46 2.74
N GLU A 42 20.05 0.30 2.40
CA GLU A 42 19.72 1.56 3.09
C GLU A 42 19.38 1.32 4.56
N GLN A 43 19.75 2.28 5.40
CA GLN A 43 19.40 2.29 6.82
C GLN A 43 18.11 3.07 7.03
N LEU A 44 17.15 2.46 7.70
CA LEU A 44 15.87 3.06 8.06
C LEU A 44 15.76 3.17 9.57
N PHE A 45 15.03 4.18 10.01
CA PHE A 45 14.71 4.42 11.40
C PHE A 45 13.28 3.97 11.67
N VAL A 46 13.10 3.25 12.77
CA VAL A 46 11.79 2.74 13.19
C VAL A 46 11.43 3.35 14.54
N HIS A 47 10.24 3.92 14.61
CA HIS A 47 9.65 4.44 15.84
C HIS A 47 8.32 3.73 16.12
N VAL A 48 8.07 3.42 17.39
CA VAL A 48 6.85 2.78 17.87
C VAL A 48 6.09 3.76 18.75
N ASP A 49 5.00 4.31 18.22
CA ASP A 49 4.13 5.24 18.91
C ASP A 49 2.94 4.51 19.54
N LYS A 50 3.05 4.26 20.85
CA LYS A 50 2.00 3.61 21.64
C LYS A 50 0.74 4.46 21.82
N GLY A 51 0.87 5.79 21.75
CA GLY A 51 -0.26 6.71 21.90
C GLY A 51 -1.18 6.66 20.70
N ASN A 52 -0.59 6.72 19.50
CA ASN A 52 -1.32 6.66 18.24
C ASN A 52 -1.56 5.23 17.72
N LYS A 53 -0.97 4.22 18.37
CA LYS A 53 -0.98 2.82 17.93
C LYS A 53 -0.40 2.64 16.52
N GLU A 54 0.78 3.25 16.29
CA GLU A 54 1.44 3.23 14.99
C GLU A 54 2.91 2.80 15.10
N ILE A 55 3.38 2.08 14.08
CA ILE A 55 4.80 1.80 13.84
C ILE A 55 5.21 2.59 12.60
N THR A 56 6.14 3.53 12.74
CA THR A 56 6.63 4.34 11.63
C THR A 56 8.04 3.92 11.24
N ILE A 57 8.26 3.68 9.95
CA ILE A 57 9.56 3.36 9.35
C ILE A 57 9.89 4.45 8.34
N GLN A 58 11.04 5.12 8.43
CA GLN A 58 11.41 6.18 7.50
C GLN A 58 12.92 6.23 7.26
N ASN A 59 13.33 6.83 6.13
CA ASN A 59 14.74 7.01 5.77
C ASN A 59 15.34 8.35 6.27
N LYS A 60 14.71 8.94 7.28
CA LYS A 60 15.17 10.15 7.97
C LYS A 60 15.18 9.88 9.47
N ASN A 61 16.17 10.39 10.19
CA ASN A 61 16.25 10.13 11.63
C ASN A 61 15.08 10.78 12.38
N PHE A 62 14.65 10.15 13.48
CA PHE A 62 13.70 10.75 14.40
C PHE A 62 14.41 11.58 15.45
N ASN A 63 13.69 12.55 16.03
CA ASN A 63 14.19 13.33 17.18
C ASN A 63 13.95 12.63 18.54
N HIS A 64 13.48 11.38 18.52
CA HIS A 64 13.08 10.61 19.69
C HIS A 64 13.53 9.15 19.55
N ASP A 65 13.28 8.35 20.58
CA ASP A 65 13.68 6.94 20.65
C ASP A 65 13.24 6.18 19.39
N SER A 66 14.25 5.75 18.65
CA SER A 66 14.12 4.97 17.44
C SER A 66 15.25 3.96 17.38
N PHE A 67 15.01 2.88 16.65
CA PHE A 67 16.04 1.89 16.37
C PHE A 67 16.20 1.75 14.85
N MET A 68 17.35 1.22 14.46
CA MET A 68 17.73 1.13 13.05
C MET A 68 17.45 -0.26 12.51
N VAL A 69 16.92 -0.32 11.29
CA VAL A 69 16.78 -1.54 10.50
C VAL A 69 17.41 -1.34 9.14
N HIS A 70 17.88 -2.41 8.52
CA HIS A 70 18.43 -2.37 7.17
C HIS A 70 17.43 -2.90 6.15
N VAL A 71 17.39 -2.25 4.99
CA VAL A 71 16.65 -2.75 3.83
C VAL A 71 17.40 -3.94 3.27
N SER A 72 16.81 -5.12 3.42
CA SER A 72 17.30 -6.34 2.77
C SER A 72 16.93 -6.32 1.28
N SER A 73 17.41 -7.28 0.50
CA SER A 73 16.96 -7.47 -0.87
C SER A 73 16.60 -8.92 -1.18
N ARG A 74 15.71 -9.09 -2.16
CA ARG A 74 15.44 -10.37 -2.80
C ARG A 74 15.70 -10.21 -4.29
N LYS A 75 16.50 -11.11 -4.85
CA LYS A 75 16.78 -11.13 -6.28
C LYS A 75 15.53 -11.56 -7.05
N ASN A 76 15.11 -10.74 -8.02
CA ASN A 76 14.10 -11.12 -8.98
C ASN A 76 14.64 -12.25 -9.87
N LYS A 77 13.89 -13.34 -9.99
CA LYS A 77 14.33 -14.54 -10.73
C LYS A 77 14.41 -14.29 -12.24
N THR A 78 13.62 -13.37 -12.77
CA THR A 78 13.47 -13.15 -14.21
C THR A 78 14.56 -12.24 -14.78
N ASN A 79 14.84 -11.12 -14.11
CA ASN A 79 15.80 -10.12 -14.60
C ASN A 79 17.06 -10.01 -13.73
N GLY A 80 17.12 -10.71 -12.58
CA GLY A 80 18.27 -10.70 -11.69
C GLY A 80 18.41 -9.43 -10.84
N GLU A 81 17.47 -8.50 -10.90
CA GLU A 81 17.52 -7.24 -10.15
C GLU A 81 17.25 -7.47 -8.65
N GLU A 82 17.93 -6.73 -7.79
CA GLU A 82 17.67 -6.74 -6.37
C GLU A 82 16.50 -5.83 -6.03
N ARG A 83 15.44 -6.41 -5.47
CA ARG A 83 14.26 -5.66 -5.02
C ARG A 83 14.28 -5.50 -3.51
N PRO A 84 13.99 -4.29 -2.98
CA PRO A 84 14.07 -4.00 -1.56
C PRO A 84 13.01 -4.77 -0.76
N LEU A 85 13.34 -5.15 0.47
CA LEU A 85 12.40 -5.71 1.43
C LEU A 85 12.79 -5.36 2.86
N ILE A 86 11.81 -5.30 3.74
CA ILE A 86 12.00 -5.15 5.18
C ILE A 86 11.41 -6.39 5.86
N ASP A 87 12.24 -7.10 6.62
CA ASP A 87 11.84 -8.25 7.42
C ASP A 87 12.29 -8.04 8.86
N THR A 88 11.38 -7.61 9.72
CA THR A 88 11.66 -7.28 11.11
C THR A 88 10.60 -7.86 12.04
N ALA A 89 11.06 -8.40 13.16
CA ALA A 89 10.24 -8.92 14.25
C ALA A 89 10.94 -8.52 15.55
N ILE A 90 10.37 -7.54 16.25
CA ILE A 90 10.95 -6.93 17.45
C ILE A 90 9.85 -6.88 18.51
N ASP A 91 10.20 -7.20 19.75
CA ASP A 91 9.25 -7.30 20.86
C ASP A 91 8.38 -6.05 21.03
N CYS A 92 8.91 -4.86 20.79
CA CYS A 92 8.16 -3.61 20.95
C CYS A 92 6.94 -3.51 20.01
N TYR A 93 6.91 -4.22 18.88
CA TYR A 93 5.75 -4.25 17.98
C TYR A 93 4.51 -4.85 18.64
N THR A 94 4.69 -5.76 19.61
CA THR A 94 3.57 -6.40 20.34
C THR A 94 2.69 -5.40 21.10
N SER A 95 3.21 -4.19 21.36
CA SER A 95 2.42 -3.12 21.98
C SER A 95 1.43 -2.45 21.04
N ILE A 96 1.53 -2.73 19.74
CA ILE A 96 0.70 -2.13 18.67
C ILE A 96 -0.09 -3.19 17.91
N ILE A 97 0.55 -4.31 17.57
CA ILE A 97 0.01 -5.36 16.69
C ILE A 97 0.20 -6.75 17.31
N ALA A 98 -0.77 -7.63 17.12
CA ALA A 98 -0.69 -9.05 17.44
C ALA A 98 -0.49 -9.91 16.18
N ILE A 99 -0.13 -11.17 16.38
CA ILE A 99 -0.14 -12.18 15.32
C ILE A 99 -1.59 -12.36 14.86
N GLU A 100 -1.80 -12.53 13.55
CA GLU A 100 -3.13 -12.64 12.91
C GLU A 100 -3.98 -11.36 12.89
N ASP A 101 -3.52 -10.25 13.45
CA ASP A 101 -4.18 -8.96 13.25
C ASP A 101 -4.09 -8.54 11.78
N LYS A 102 -5.19 -8.00 11.25
CA LYS A 102 -5.15 -7.23 10.00
C LYS A 102 -4.56 -5.86 10.29
N VAL A 103 -3.59 -5.46 9.49
CA VAL A 103 -2.96 -4.15 9.56
C VAL A 103 -3.12 -3.38 8.27
N GLU A 104 -3.15 -2.07 8.42
CA GLU A 104 -3.05 -1.11 7.35
C GLU A 104 -1.60 -0.59 7.29
N LEU A 105 -0.97 -0.71 6.13
CA LEU A 105 0.31 -0.13 5.78
C LEU A 105 0.07 1.04 4.83
N ARG A 106 0.53 2.24 5.22
CA ARG A 106 0.42 3.47 4.43
C ARG A 106 1.80 3.99 4.07
N VAL A 107 2.04 4.23 2.78
CA VAL A 107 3.30 4.79 2.28
C VAL A 107 3.11 6.26 1.94
N TYR A 108 3.84 7.13 2.62
CA TYR A 108 3.86 8.55 2.36
C TYR A 108 5.21 8.97 1.77
N VAL A 109 5.15 9.81 0.75
CA VAL A 109 6.33 10.42 0.13
C VAL A 109 6.30 11.92 0.42
N TYR A 110 7.40 12.42 0.95
CA TYR A 110 7.70 13.83 1.14
C TYR A 110 8.70 14.28 0.08
N ASN A 111 9.04 15.57 0.09
CA ASN A 111 10.01 16.11 -0.86
C ASN A 111 11.43 15.58 -0.59
N ASP A 112 11.76 15.37 0.68
CA ASP A 112 13.10 15.06 1.18
C ASP A 112 13.22 13.65 1.78
N TYR A 113 12.12 13.00 2.16
CA TYR A 113 12.13 11.65 2.72
C TYR A 113 10.85 10.88 2.41
N SER A 114 10.80 9.59 2.78
CA SER A 114 9.59 8.77 2.72
C SER A 114 9.37 8.07 4.05
N LYS A 115 8.11 7.81 4.39
CA LYS A 115 7.74 7.01 5.57
C LYS A 115 6.70 5.95 5.22
N ILE A 116 6.82 4.82 5.91
CA ILE A 116 5.82 3.76 5.96
C ILE A 116 5.23 3.77 7.36
N VAL A 117 3.91 3.86 7.47
CA VAL A 117 3.18 3.76 8.74
C VAL A 117 2.40 2.46 8.74
N VAL A 118 2.58 1.64 9.78
CA VAL A 118 1.83 0.41 10.01
C VAL A 118 0.98 0.60 11.25
N SER A 119 -0.31 0.33 11.13
CA SER A 119 -1.28 0.42 12.23
C SER A 119 -2.30 -0.71 12.12
N PRO A 120 -2.93 -1.15 13.22
CA PRO A 120 -4.08 -2.05 13.16
C PRO A 120 -5.14 -1.51 12.20
N LEU A 121 -5.79 -2.39 11.44
CA LEU A 121 -6.87 -1.99 10.55
C LEU A 121 -8.02 -1.41 11.39
N ASN A 122 -8.34 -0.14 11.15
CA ASN A 122 -9.43 0.55 11.82
C ASN A 122 -10.34 1.21 10.77
N TYR A 123 -11.64 1.04 10.95
CA TYR A 123 -12.66 1.67 10.12
C TYR A 123 -13.13 2.95 10.81
N ASP A 124 -12.52 4.07 10.45
CA ASP A 124 -12.97 5.38 10.88
C ASP A 124 -13.40 6.21 9.67
N ILE A 125 -14.71 6.35 9.50
CA ILE A 125 -15.34 7.13 8.43
C ILE A 125 -14.99 8.62 8.47
N ARG A 126 -14.41 9.11 9.58
CA ARG A 126 -14.01 10.51 9.76
C ARG A 126 -12.55 10.75 9.36
N LYS A 127 -11.78 9.67 9.16
CA LYS A 127 -10.36 9.78 8.82
C LYS A 127 -10.22 10.39 7.42
N THR A 128 -9.64 11.59 7.38
CA THR A 128 -9.32 12.27 6.13
C THR A 128 -7.85 12.09 5.81
N GLU A 129 -7.54 11.61 4.61
CA GLU A 129 -6.17 11.47 4.13
C GLU A 129 -5.88 12.48 3.02
N THR A 130 -4.65 13.00 3.01
CA THR A 130 -4.18 13.88 1.93
C THR A 130 -3.58 13.04 0.82
N VAL A 131 -4.31 12.93 -0.28
CA VAL A 131 -3.85 12.29 -1.52
C VAL A 131 -3.45 13.33 -2.55
N TYR A 132 -2.58 12.92 -3.48
CA TYR A 132 -2.30 13.76 -4.64
C TYR A 132 -3.58 14.01 -5.43
N THR A 133 -3.93 15.27 -5.60
CA THR A 133 -4.93 15.66 -6.58
C THR A 133 -4.24 16.52 -7.62
N PRO A 134 -4.09 16.03 -8.86
CA PRO A 134 -3.63 16.87 -9.96
C PRO A 134 -4.49 18.14 -10.02
N ARG A 135 -3.88 19.31 -10.34
CA ARG A 135 -4.64 20.52 -10.68
C ARG A 135 -5.22 20.36 -12.07
N ASP A 136 -6.17 19.44 -12.17
CA ASP A 136 -6.69 18.93 -13.42
C ASP A 136 -8.21 19.08 -13.42
N GLN A 137 -8.74 19.51 -14.56
CA GLN A 137 -10.18 19.70 -14.77
C GLN A 137 -10.87 18.44 -15.31
N ARG A 138 -10.10 17.37 -15.58
CA ARG A 138 -10.61 16.07 -15.99
C ARG A 138 -11.42 15.38 -14.89
N PHE A 139 -12.32 14.49 -15.29
CA PHE A 139 -13.10 13.67 -14.37
C PHE A 139 -12.20 12.73 -13.59
N LYS A 140 -12.43 12.63 -12.29
CA LYS A 140 -11.68 11.80 -11.36
C LYS A 140 -12.22 10.37 -11.38
N LEU A 141 -11.34 9.42 -11.68
CA LEU A 141 -11.68 8.01 -11.78
C LEU A 141 -11.18 7.23 -10.55
N LEU A 142 -12.10 6.49 -9.92
CA LEU A 142 -11.81 5.38 -9.02
C LEU A 142 -11.98 4.07 -9.79
N SER A 143 -11.01 3.17 -9.70
CA SER A 143 -11.10 1.83 -10.28
C SER A 143 -11.11 0.76 -9.20
N LEU A 144 -12.15 -0.08 -9.19
CA LEU A 144 -12.37 -1.17 -8.24
C LEU A 144 -12.17 -2.52 -8.92
N ALA A 145 -11.37 -3.39 -8.31
CA ALA A 145 -10.88 -4.62 -8.94
C ALA A 145 -10.20 -4.28 -10.28
N ALA A 146 -9.26 -3.34 -10.22
CA ALA A 146 -8.68 -2.68 -11.38
C ALA A 146 -7.88 -3.63 -12.31
N GLY A 147 -7.49 -4.81 -11.81
CA GLY A 147 -6.61 -5.74 -12.48
C GLY A 147 -5.30 -5.06 -12.87
N ALA A 148 -4.77 -5.40 -14.05
CA ALA A 148 -3.58 -4.74 -14.58
C ALA A 148 -3.85 -3.29 -15.10
N GLY A 149 -5.04 -2.71 -14.88
CA GLY A 149 -5.33 -1.32 -15.24
C GLY A 149 -5.74 -1.09 -16.70
N ILE A 150 -6.23 -2.11 -17.40
CA ILE A 150 -6.70 -2.00 -18.79
C ILE A 150 -7.86 -1.01 -18.89
N GLY A 151 -8.88 -1.17 -18.04
CA GLY A 151 -10.04 -0.27 -18.04
C GLY A 151 -9.65 1.16 -17.67
N THR A 152 -8.82 1.34 -16.64
CA THR A 152 -8.26 2.65 -16.27
C THR A 152 -7.52 3.29 -17.45
N SER A 153 -6.69 2.52 -18.17
CA SER A 153 -5.94 3.01 -19.34
C SER A 153 -6.89 3.56 -20.40
N HIS A 154 -7.94 2.82 -20.76
CA HIS A 154 -8.92 3.27 -21.75
C HIS A 154 -9.61 4.58 -21.34
N PHE A 155 -10.00 4.73 -20.08
CA PHE A 155 -10.59 5.99 -19.60
C PHE A 155 -9.59 7.14 -19.69
N VAL A 156 -8.36 6.94 -19.24
CA VAL A 156 -7.30 7.96 -19.29
C VAL A 156 -6.95 8.34 -20.73
N ASP A 157 -6.90 7.37 -21.64
CA ASP A 157 -6.57 7.55 -23.07
C ASP A 157 -7.62 8.39 -23.82
N THR A 158 -8.87 8.44 -23.34
CA THR A 158 -9.88 9.38 -23.89
C THR A 158 -9.48 10.85 -23.71
N GLY A 159 -8.54 11.14 -22.79
CA GLY A 159 -8.17 12.50 -22.40
C GLY A 159 -9.17 13.18 -21.46
N ALA A 160 -10.32 12.55 -21.16
CA ALA A 160 -11.36 13.13 -20.31
C ALA A 160 -11.19 12.80 -18.82
N PHE A 161 -10.36 11.81 -18.47
CA PHE A 161 -10.24 11.29 -17.11
C PHE A 161 -8.82 11.37 -16.55
N SER A 162 -8.75 11.47 -15.22
CA SER A 162 -7.55 11.27 -14.40
C SER A 162 -7.80 10.14 -13.41
N SER A 163 -6.94 9.13 -13.42
CA SER A 163 -6.95 8.09 -12.38
C SER A 163 -6.57 8.72 -11.03
N MET A 164 -7.38 8.44 -10.01
CA MET A 164 -7.19 8.94 -8.64
C MET A 164 -6.85 7.82 -7.68
N GLN A 165 -7.54 6.69 -7.79
CA GLN A 165 -7.32 5.53 -6.94
C GLN A 165 -7.58 4.24 -7.70
N GLU A 166 -6.69 3.28 -7.52
CA GLU A 166 -6.79 1.92 -8.08
C GLU A 166 -6.81 0.94 -6.91
N ILE A 167 -7.91 0.20 -6.73
CA ILE A 167 -8.06 -0.83 -5.71
C ILE A 167 -7.91 -2.20 -6.35
N GLU A 168 -6.93 -2.96 -5.88
CA GLU A 168 -6.58 -4.27 -6.42
C GLU A 168 -6.07 -5.20 -5.32
N LEU A 169 -6.49 -6.47 -5.33
CA LEU A 169 -6.05 -7.46 -4.35
C LEU A 169 -4.69 -8.05 -4.73
N GLU A 170 -4.50 -8.34 -6.01
CA GLU A 170 -3.35 -9.06 -6.53
C GLU A 170 -2.09 -8.19 -6.58
N THR A 171 -0.97 -8.73 -6.07
CA THR A 171 0.30 -7.97 -5.95
C THR A 171 0.86 -7.58 -7.31
N ASP A 172 0.89 -8.50 -8.28
CA ASP A 172 1.51 -8.25 -9.59
C ASP A 172 0.74 -7.18 -10.37
N SER A 173 -0.61 -7.24 -10.33
CA SER A 173 -1.47 -6.19 -10.85
C SER A 173 -1.27 -4.85 -10.14
N ALA A 174 -1.20 -4.82 -8.80
CA ALA A 174 -0.95 -3.60 -8.02
C ALA A 174 0.42 -2.97 -8.34
N GLU A 175 1.45 -3.78 -8.58
CA GLU A 175 2.76 -3.32 -9.06
C GLU A 175 2.67 -2.66 -10.43
N ASN A 176 1.96 -3.30 -11.37
CA ASN A 176 1.77 -2.72 -12.70
C ASN A 176 0.96 -1.42 -12.65
N LEU A 177 -0.09 -1.36 -11.83
CA LEU A 177 -0.87 -0.14 -11.60
C LEU A 177 0.00 0.99 -11.06
N LYS A 178 0.89 0.70 -10.10
CA LYS A 178 1.79 1.71 -9.54
C LYS A 178 2.78 2.22 -10.59
N TYR A 179 3.26 1.34 -11.47
CA TYR A 179 4.14 1.70 -12.59
C TYR A 179 3.42 2.56 -13.64
N LYS A 180 2.21 2.17 -14.06
CA LYS A 180 1.44 2.86 -15.12
C LYS A 180 0.78 4.14 -14.65
N PHE A 181 0.30 4.18 -13.41
CA PHE A 181 -0.43 5.29 -12.81
C PHE A 181 0.28 5.79 -11.54
N PRO A 182 1.50 6.34 -11.66
CA PRO A 182 2.35 6.68 -10.49
C PRO A 182 1.77 7.78 -9.60
N ASN A 183 0.82 8.55 -10.13
CA ASN A 183 0.13 9.64 -9.43
C ASN A 183 -1.17 9.21 -8.73
N SER A 184 -1.67 8.03 -9.04
CA SER A 184 -2.83 7.45 -8.38
C SER A 184 -2.43 6.84 -7.05
N LEU A 185 -3.35 6.87 -6.09
CA LEU A 185 -3.26 6.04 -4.91
C LEU A 185 -3.52 4.59 -5.31
N VAL A 186 -2.56 3.71 -5.11
CA VAL A 186 -2.80 2.26 -5.25
C VAL A 186 -3.17 1.72 -3.88
N THR A 187 -4.30 1.04 -3.77
CA THR A 187 -4.73 0.33 -2.56
C THR A 187 -4.66 -1.15 -2.84
N GLN A 188 -3.62 -1.82 -2.32
CA GLN A 188 -3.48 -3.26 -2.38
C GLN A 188 -4.23 -3.92 -1.22
N ALA A 189 -5.48 -4.32 -1.43
CA ALA A 189 -6.31 -4.90 -0.39
C ALA A 189 -7.51 -5.66 -0.95
N ASP A 190 -8.12 -6.49 -0.11
CA ASP A 190 -9.52 -6.88 -0.30
C ASP A 190 -10.41 -5.64 -0.24
N ILE A 191 -11.35 -5.51 -1.16
CA ILE A 191 -12.27 -4.37 -1.20
C ILE A 191 -13.09 -4.24 0.09
N ARG A 192 -13.35 -5.35 0.78
CA ARG A 192 -14.06 -5.38 2.07
C ARG A 192 -13.23 -4.77 3.19
N ASP A 193 -11.91 -4.75 3.05
CA ASP A 193 -11.00 -4.17 4.02
C ASP A 193 -10.68 -2.69 3.74
N CYS A 194 -11.12 -2.16 2.60
CA CYS A 194 -10.84 -0.78 2.21
C CYS A 194 -11.63 0.21 3.06
N ASN A 195 -10.92 1.00 3.87
CA ASN A 195 -11.46 2.04 4.74
C ASN A 195 -11.28 3.46 4.16
N LEU A 196 -10.53 3.61 3.06
CA LEU A 196 -10.23 4.87 2.41
C LEU A 196 -10.66 4.84 0.95
N VAL A 197 -11.52 5.79 0.58
CA VAL A 197 -11.92 6.04 -0.80
C VAL A 197 -11.63 7.49 -1.15
N VAL A 198 -10.83 7.69 -2.18
CA VAL A 198 -10.50 9.02 -2.70
C VAL A 198 -11.74 9.60 -3.37
N LYS A 199 -11.95 10.91 -3.18
CA LYS A 199 -13.03 11.63 -3.85
C LYS A 199 -12.87 11.53 -5.38
N SER A 200 -13.87 10.91 -6.01
CA SER A 200 -13.92 10.65 -7.45
C SER A 200 -15.29 11.04 -8.02
N ASP A 201 -15.31 11.32 -9.32
CA ASP A 201 -16.53 11.67 -10.06
C ASP A 201 -17.16 10.42 -10.70
N VAL A 202 -16.33 9.45 -11.08
CA VAL A 202 -16.74 8.21 -11.72
C VAL A 202 -16.04 7.03 -11.06
N ALA A 203 -16.77 5.93 -10.89
CA ALA A 203 -16.24 4.64 -10.46
C ALA A 203 -16.32 3.63 -11.61
N LEU A 204 -15.18 3.04 -11.97
CA LEU A 204 -15.08 1.87 -12.84
C LEU A 204 -15.02 0.62 -11.96
N VAL A 205 -15.90 -0.35 -12.19
CA VAL A 205 -16.05 -1.53 -11.34
C VAL A 205 -15.99 -2.80 -12.20
N THR A 206 -14.96 -3.61 -11.98
CA THR A 206 -14.68 -4.82 -12.77
C THR A 206 -14.54 -6.05 -11.89
N LEU A 207 -15.61 -6.37 -11.14
CA LEU A 207 -15.63 -7.50 -10.19
C LEU A 207 -15.52 -8.85 -10.90
N PRO A 208 -14.89 -9.86 -10.24
CA PRO A 208 -14.79 -11.21 -10.79
C PRO A 208 -16.17 -11.85 -10.96
N CYS A 209 -16.39 -12.52 -12.09
CA CYS A 209 -17.67 -13.16 -12.45
C CYS A 209 -17.66 -14.69 -12.32
N ASN A 210 -16.64 -15.27 -11.67
CA ASN A 210 -16.39 -16.71 -11.59
C ASN A 210 -17.60 -17.52 -11.06
N ASN A 211 -18.38 -16.92 -10.15
CA ASN A 211 -19.58 -17.56 -9.58
C ASN A 211 -20.84 -17.38 -10.44
N HIS A 212 -20.78 -16.56 -11.48
CA HIS A 212 -21.90 -16.20 -12.36
C HIS A 212 -21.70 -16.69 -13.79
N THR A 213 -20.49 -17.09 -14.17
CA THR A 213 -20.23 -17.68 -15.48
C THR A 213 -20.86 -19.07 -15.59
N SER A 214 -21.40 -19.37 -16.78
CA SER A 214 -21.81 -20.72 -17.17
C SER A 214 -20.67 -21.53 -17.77
N LEU A 215 -19.46 -20.95 -17.85
CA LEU A 215 -18.24 -21.59 -18.36
C LEU A 215 -17.36 -22.04 -17.19
N GLY A 216 -16.93 -23.31 -17.20
CA GLY A 216 -16.09 -23.92 -16.16
C GLY A 216 -16.88 -24.51 -14.98
N ASP A 217 -16.19 -25.23 -14.09
CA ASP A 217 -16.80 -26.00 -12.99
C ASP A 217 -17.25 -25.17 -11.78
N ARG A 218 -17.26 -23.83 -11.88
CA ARG A 218 -17.56 -22.88 -10.79
C ARG A 218 -16.70 -23.02 -9.52
N ASN A 219 -15.75 -23.96 -9.50
CA ASN A 219 -14.81 -24.26 -8.42
C ASN A 219 -13.41 -23.65 -8.66
N GLN A 220 -13.30 -22.51 -9.35
CA GLN A 220 -12.04 -21.76 -9.30
C GLN A 220 -11.95 -21.07 -7.94
N ASP A 221 -11.53 -21.85 -6.95
CA ASP A 221 -11.17 -21.41 -5.62
C ASP A 221 -10.21 -20.23 -5.73
N MET A 222 -10.67 -19.06 -5.29
CA MET A 222 -9.76 -18.07 -4.76
C MET A 222 -9.13 -18.73 -3.53
N ASN A 223 -7.90 -19.24 -3.67
CA ASN A 223 -7.09 -19.67 -2.53
C ASN A 223 -6.95 -18.47 -1.57
N THR A 224 -7.88 -18.34 -0.62
CA THR A 224 -7.83 -17.38 0.49
C THR A 224 -6.86 -17.86 1.59
N SER A 225 -5.76 -18.47 1.20
CA SER A 225 -4.74 -19.00 2.10
C SER A 225 -3.36 -18.67 1.55
N MET A 226 -2.93 -17.41 1.75
CA MET A 226 -1.55 -17.01 2.04
C MET A 226 -1.54 -15.72 2.87
#